data_AF-A0AAP3E713-F1
#
_entry.id   AF-A0AAP3E713-F1
#
_cell.length_a   1.000
_cell.length_b   1.000
_cell.length_c   1.000
_cell.angle_alpha   90.00
_cell.angle_beta   90.00
_cell.angle_gamma   90.00
#
_symmetry.space_group_name_H-M   'P 1'
#
loop_
_entity.id
_entity.type
_entity.pdbx_description
1 polymer ?
#
loop_
_entity_poly.entity_id
_entity_poly.type
_entity_poly.pdbx_seq_one_letter_code
_entity_poly.pdbx_strand_id
1 'polypeptide(L)'
;MSSQEIEGAISEIQGHIVDLLTTLDARMDDPRLNEIVEHGGTLRSENVGQLPERCVEDTLIWPTLETLGFECTPRPYYPVGDDDERPDFRVDNLSDTVIGENKSINRFPEARSDIEAYLDTRRYEYGIATDGFRWGMYAIETDDSGRANLVEVVEEQNLTPAVQRIARDRELVSYNEELHTEETVEGVLGSFYQSFNHYGVRRSIGGLTEFYDLYLETLTGEGDYESLESNLVAELDVPADASPNDKLAFSALLIDRLAFLKLLIDRGVLKDVALHDQWSEHNRGLNRFQGSFYSQYLQPLFYDALATRPHEREEGLSQTFRDVPFLDGGLFEPLLPRERAYDVPDAAMKPVLARFIEGEGRTLVNEAASGSLLEISTKYENCDVAARMPSRYSTIVDAYTAETNYVESEIERTLRSFAESR
;
A
#
# COMPACT_ATOMS: atom_id res chain seq x y z
N MET A 1 -3.98 8.77 -2.23
CA MET A 1 -5.30 9.02 -1.61
C MET A 1 -5.72 10.45 -1.90
N SER A 2 -6.99 10.68 -2.21
CA SER A 2 -7.54 12.03 -2.33
C SER A 2 -7.80 12.65 -0.95
N SER A 3 -7.82 13.99 -0.85
CA SER A 3 -8.18 14.69 0.41
C SER A 3 -9.53 14.21 0.94
N GLN A 4 -10.47 13.91 0.04
CA GLN A 4 -11.81 13.45 0.38
C GLN A 4 -11.83 12.06 1.04
N GLU A 5 -10.93 11.16 0.64
CA GLU A 5 -10.80 9.83 1.27
C GLU A 5 -10.21 9.95 2.68
N ILE A 6 -9.23 10.84 2.88
CA ILE A 6 -8.62 11.09 4.20
C ILE A 6 -9.67 11.71 5.14
N GLU A 7 -10.38 12.73 4.69
CA GLU A 7 -11.46 13.37 5.46
C GLU A 7 -12.59 12.38 5.80
N GLY A 8 -12.94 11.50 4.85
CA GLY A 8 -13.90 10.42 5.06
C GLY A 8 -13.46 9.45 6.15
N ALA A 9 -12.22 8.95 6.07
CA ALA A 9 -11.68 8.02 7.05
C ALA A 9 -11.53 8.64 8.46
N ILE A 10 -11.09 9.91 8.54
CA ILE A 10 -11.05 10.66 9.81
C ILE A 10 -12.46 10.74 10.42
N SER A 11 -13.47 11.05 9.60
CA SER A 11 -14.87 11.14 10.05
C SER A 11 -15.41 9.78 10.53
N GLU A 12 -15.04 8.69 9.88
CA GLU A 12 -15.40 7.33 10.30
C GLU A 12 -14.75 6.96 11.63
N ILE A 13 -13.43 7.17 11.79
CA ILE A 13 -12.73 6.89 13.06
C ILE A 13 -13.31 7.72 14.20
N GLN A 14 -13.64 8.99 13.96
CA GLN A 14 -14.34 9.82 14.93
C GLN A 14 -15.71 9.23 15.29
N GLY A 15 -16.44 8.68 14.31
CA GLY A 15 -17.68 7.94 14.51
C GLY A 15 -17.51 6.72 15.42
N HIS A 16 -16.48 5.92 15.23
CA HIS A 16 -16.18 4.74 16.06
C HIS A 16 -15.90 5.14 17.52
N ILE A 17 -15.15 6.22 17.74
CA ILE A 17 -14.92 6.78 19.09
C ILE A 17 -16.24 7.23 19.72
N VAL A 18 -17.09 7.90 18.94
CA VAL A 18 -18.42 8.34 19.35
C VAL A 18 -19.30 7.16 19.75
N ASP A 19 -19.27 6.07 19.00
CA ASP A 19 -20.07 4.87 19.25
C ASP A 19 -19.60 4.14 20.50
N LEU A 20 -18.28 4.04 20.72
CA LEU A 20 -17.72 3.54 21.97
C LEU A 20 -18.19 4.40 23.16
N LEU A 21 -17.99 5.72 23.13
CA LEU A 21 -18.35 6.61 24.24
C LEU A 21 -19.85 6.53 24.57
N THR A 22 -20.70 6.48 23.55
CA THR A 22 -22.16 6.32 23.70
C THR A 22 -22.50 4.96 24.32
N THR A 23 -21.80 3.89 23.91
CA THR A 23 -21.98 2.55 24.47
C THR A 23 -21.56 2.49 25.93
N LEU A 24 -20.48 3.18 26.30
CA LEU A 24 -19.99 3.25 27.67
C LEU A 24 -20.97 4.03 28.56
N ASP A 25 -21.36 5.23 28.16
CA ASP A 25 -22.33 6.08 28.86
C ASP A 25 -23.66 5.37 29.14
N ALA A 26 -24.19 4.65 28.14
CA ALA A 26 -25.42 3.89 28.29
C ALA A 26 -25.34 2.72 29.30
N ARG A 27 -24.13 2.26 29.66
CA ARG A 27 -23.89 1.07 30.49
C ARG A 27 -23.28 1.37 31.86
N MET A 28 -22.75 2.57 32.09
CA MET A 28 -22.12 2.94 33.37
C MET A 28 -22.54 4.33 33.87
N ASP A 29 -22.51 4.53 35.19
CA ASP A 29 -22.79 5.84 35.79
C ASP A 29 -21.66 6.85 35.50
N ASP A 30 -22.00 8.14 35.35
CA ASP A 30 -21.10 9.25 34.99
C ASP A 30 -19.73 9.27 35.70
N PRO A 31 -19.63 9.01 37.03
CA PRO A 31 -18.34 9.06 37.73
C PRO A 31 -17.33 8.05 37.18
N ARG A 32 -17.81 6.91 36.64
CA ARG A 32 -16.94 5.86 36.11
C ARG A 32 -16.46 6.18 34.71
N LEU A 33 -17.33 6.72 33.86
CA LEU A 33 -16.94 7.16 32.51
C LEU A 33 -15.88 8.26 32.60
N ASN A 34 -16.08 9.20 33.54
CA ASN A 34 -15.12 10.25 33.82
C ASN A 34 -13.74 9.69 34.23
N GLU A 35 -13.71 8.71 35.13
CA GLU A 35 -12.46 8.07 35.56
C GLU A 35 -11.71 7.39 34.40
N ILE A 36 -12.43 6.74 33.48
CA ILE A 36 -11.82 6.02 32.35
C ILE A 36 -11.24 7.00 31.33
N VAL A 37 -12.01 8.04 30.96
CA VAL A 37 -11.63 8.98 29.89
C VAL A 37 -10.63 10.04 30.37
N GLU A 38 -10.81 10.59 31.57
CA GLU A 38 -10.02 11.72 32.06
C GLU A 38 -8.85 11.30 32.98
N HIS A 39 -8.93 10.12 33.59
CA HIS A 39 -8.00 9.73 34.66
C HIS A 39 -7.30 8.38 34.44
N GLY A 40 -7.39 7.81 33.23
CA GLY A 40 -6.72 6.56 32.89
C GLY A 40 -7.29 5.32 33.61
N GLY A 41 -8.54 5.39 34.07
CA GLY A 41 -9.23 4.26 34.70
C GLY A 41 -9.45 3.10 33.72
N THR A 42 -9.50 1.87 34.24
CA THR A 42 -9.68 0.67 33.41
C THR A 42 -11.15 0.25 33.30
N LEU A 43 -11.54 -0.34 32.17
CA LEU A 43 -12.88 -0.90 32.01
C LEU A 43 -13.01 -2.24 32.74
N ARG A 44 -14.13 -2.48 33.40
CA ARG A 44 -14.42 -3.76 34.10
C ARG A 44 -15.66 -4.41 33.52
N SER A 45 -15.74 -5.74 33.64
CA SER A 45 -16.87 -6.50 33.09
C SER A 45 -18.21 -6.07 33.68
N GLU A 46 -18.22 -5.67 34.95
CA GLU A 46 -19.39 -5.11 35.64
C GLU A 46 -19.90 -3.80 35.01
N ASN A 47 -19.03 -3.04 34.32
CA ASN A 47 -19.39 -1.77 33.69
C ASN A 47 -20.07 -1.95 32.33
N VAL A 48 -19.85 -3.08 31.65
CA VAL A 48 -20.33 -3.29 30.26
C VAL A 48 -21.13 -4.57 30.06
N GLY A 49 -21.26 -5.40 31.09
CA GLY A 49 -22.01 -6.66 31.04
C GLY A 49 -21.37 -7.76 30.18
N GLN A 50 -20.11 -7.57 29.78
CA GLN A 50 -19.33 -8.49 28.94
C GLN A 50 -17.83 -8.37 29.26
N LEU A 51 -16.98 -9.15 28.59
CA LEU A 51 -15.53 -8.96 28.69
C LEU A 51 -15.18 -7.54 28.19
N PRO A 52 -14.42 -6.74 28.96
CA PRO A 52 -14.04 -5.37 28.58
C PRO A 52 -13.40 -5.30 27.19
N GLU A 53 -12.44 -6.20 26.91
CA GLU A 53 -11.77 -6.32 25.62
C GLU A 53 -12.77 -6.48 24.48
N ARG A 54 -13.70 -7.42 24.58
CA ARG A 54 -14.75 -7.64 23.57
C ARG A 54 -15.59 -6.40 23.30
N CYS A 55 -15.84 -5.58 24.32
CA CYS A 55 -16.57 -4.33 24.14
C CYS A 55 -15.78 -3.37 23.24
N VAL A 56 -14.49 -3.21 23.50
CA VAL A 56 -13.61 -2.28 22.77
C VAL A 56 -13.31 -2.80 21.36
N GLU A 57 -13.10 -4.10 21.23
CA GLU A 57 -13.03 -4.84 19.97
C GLU A 57 -14.19 -4.48 19.02
N ASP A 58 -15.41 -4.76 19.47
CA ASP A 58 -16.61 -4.67 18.63
C ASP A 58 -16.97 -3.21 18.29
N THR A 59 -16.70 -2.24 19.18
CA THR A 59 -17.14 -0.85 18.99
C THR A 59 -16.06 0.08 18.47
N LEU A 60 -14.78 -0.25 18.61
CA LEU A 60 -13.68 0.66 18.25
C LEU A 60 -12.59 -0.03 17.43
N ILE A 61 -12.01 -1.13 17.91
CA ILE A 61 -10.79 -1.69 17.30
C ILE A 61 -11.08 -2.32 15.93
N TRP A 62 -12.08 -3.20 15.80
CA TRP A 62 -12.39 -3.81 14.50
C TRP A 62 -12.88 -2.78 13.47
N PRO A 63 -13.81 -1.87 13.80
CA PRO A 63 -14.21 -0.81 12.87
C PRO A 63 -13.05 0.11 12.46
N THR A 64 -12.14 0.43 13.40
CA THR A 64 -10.96 1.25 13.10
C THR A 64 -9.99 0.51 12.19
N LEU A 65 -9.72 -0.77 12.44
CA LEU A 65 -8.87 -1.58 11.56
C LEU A 65 -9.45 -1.67 10.13
N GLU A 66 -10.76 -1.83 10.00
CA GLU A 66 -11.46 -1.80 8.71
C GLU A 66 -11.31 -0.44 8.01
N THR A 67 -11.56 0.68 8.71
CA THR A 67 -11.37 2.03 8.16
C THR A 67 -9.90 2.33 7.79
N LEU A 68 -8.93 1.78 8.53
CA LEU A 68 -7.51 1.87 8.20
C LEU A 68 -7.13 1.01 6.99
N GLY A 69 -8.02 0.13 6.53
CA GLY A 69 -7.83 -0.71 5.35
C GLY A 69 -7.19 -2.06 5.64
N PHE A 70 -7.23 -2.55 6.88
CA PHE A 70 -6.74 -3.88 7.24
C PHE A 70 -7.81 -4.95 7.06
N GLU A 71 -7.41 -6.07 6.46
CA GLU A 71 -8.18 -7.30 6.46
C GLU A 71 -7.63 -8.19 7.57
N CYS A 72 -8.46 -8.52 8.57
CA CYS A 72 -8.01 -9.25 9.75
C CYS A 72 -8.75 -10.58 9.91
N THR A 73 -8.00 -11.64 10.21
CA THR A 73 -8.55 -12.89 10.73
C THR A 73 -8.50 -12.85 12.26
N PRO A 74 -9.66 -12.80 12.95
CA PRO A 74 -9.70 -12.86 14.40
C PRO A 74 -9.40 -14.27 14.90
N ARG A 75 -8.62 -14.37 15.97
CA ARG A 75 -8.23 -15.60 16.67
C ARG A 75 -7.77 -16.70 15.70
N PRO A 76 -6.69 -16.44 14.94
CA PRO A 76 -6.19 -17.36 13.92
C PRO A 76 -5.92 -18.77 14.51
N TYR A 77 -6.17 -19.80 13.69
CA TYR A 77 -5.90 -21.18 14.08
C TYR A 77 -4.41 -21.50 13.95
N TYR A 78 -3.84 -22.09 15.01
CA TYR A 78 -2.46 -22.57 15.02
C TYR A 78 -2.40 -24.10 15.17
N PRO A 79 -1.72 -24.83 14.26
CA PRO A 79 -1.59 -26.27 14.39
C PRO A 79 -0.68 -26.64 15.57
N VAL A 80 -1.30 -27.18 16.62
CA VAL A 80 -0.77 -28.00 17.73
C VAL A 80 0.76 -27.97 17.93
N GLY A 81 1.21 -27.25 18.96
CA GLY A 81 2.62 -27.25 19.41
C GLY A 81 2.96 -26.21 20.47
N ASP A 82 2.29 -25.05 20.43
CA ASP A 82 2.37 -23.96 21.41
C ASP A 82 0.94 -23.56 21.80
N ASP A 83 0.42 -24.09 22.90
CA ASP A 83 -0.93 -23.74 23.38
C ASP A 83 -0.99 -22.33 24.03
N ASP A 84 0.18 -21.74 24.33
CA ASP A 84 0.33 -20.47 25.07
C ASP A 84 0.47 -19.22 24.19
N GLU A 85 0.66 -19.36 22.86
CA GLU A 85 0.84 -18.22 21.93
C GLU A 85 -0.35 -18.10 20.98
N ARG A 86 -1.32 -17.25 21.33
CA ARG A 86 -2.53 -17.02 20.51
C ARG A 86 -2.78 -15.52 20.37
N PRO A 87 -2.17 -14.86 19.37
CA PRO A 87 -2.50 -13.48 19.07
C PRO A 87 -4.00 -13.32 18.79
N ASP A 88 -4.54 -12.17 19.18
CA ASP A 88 -5.95 -11.87 19.00
C ASP A 88 -6.38 -11.80 17.53
N PHE A 89 -5.48 -11.39 16.63
CA PHE A 89 -5.72 -11.37 15.20
C PHE A 89 -4.44 -11.50 14.37
N ARG A 90 -4.63 -11.84 13.09
CA ARG A 90 -3.61 -11.75 12.02
C ARG A 90 -4.08 -10.75 10.98
N VAL A 91 -3.17 -9.96 10.41
CA VAL A 91 -3.47 -9.08 9.28
C VAL A 91 -3.19 -9.83 7.98
N ASP A 92 -4.22 -10.10 7.20
CA ASP A 92 -4.16 -10.97 6.02
C ASP A 92 -3.77 -10.23 4.73
N ASN A 93 -3.94 -8.91 4.69
CA ASN A 93 -3.57 -8.06 3.55
C ASN A 93 -2.23 -7.34 3.74
N LEU A 94 -1.41 -7.81 4.69
CA LEU A 94 0.04 -7.56 4.78
C LEU A 94 0.79 -8.88 4.53
N SER A 95 2.10 -8.95 4.81
CA SER A 95 2.82 -10.25 4.78
C SER A 95 2.22 -11.23 5.79
N ASP A 96 2.39 -12.54 5.57
CA ASP A 96 1.92 -13.62 6.46
C ASP A 96 2.54 -13.58 7.89
N THR A 97 3.40 -12.60 8.17
CA THR A 97 4.20 -12.42 9.38
C THR A 97 3.70 -11.31 10.30
N VAL A 98 2.55 -10.68 10.00
CA VAL A 98 1.98 -9.60 10.82
C VAL A 98 0.82 -10.09 11.69
N ILE A 99 1.01 -10.00 13.01
CA ILE A 99 0.00 -10.34 14.03
C ILE A 99 -0.44 -9.10 14.80
N GLY A 100 -1.52 -9.23 15.57
CA GLY A 100 -1.92 -8.18 16.49
C GLY A 100 -2.51 -8.70 17.78
N GLU A 101 -2.27 -7.92 18.83
CA GLU A 101 -2.78 -8.11 20.18
C GLU A 101 -3.57 -6.88 20.57
N ASN A 102 -4.76 -7.10 21.15
CA ASN A 102 -5.59 -6.04 21.67
C ASN A 102 -5.84 -6.20 23.17
N LYS A 103 -6.12 -5.10 23.85
CA LYS A 103 -6.56 -5.08 25.25
C LYS A 103 -7.73 -4.12 25.45
N SER A 104 -8.30 -4.16 26.64
CA SER A 104 -9.23 -3.13 27.12
C SER A 104 -8.55 -1.76 27.19
N ILE A 105 -9.34 -0.69 27.03
CA ILE A 105 -8.96 0.72 27.23
C ILE A 105 -8.02 0.91 28.44
N ASN A 106 -6.96 1.70 28.23
CA ASN A 106 -5.91 2.05 29.18
C ASN A 106 -5.03 0.86 29.61
N ARG A 107 -4.93 -0.18 28.77
CA ARG A 107 -4.06 -1.36 28.98
C ARG A 107 -3.09 -1.61 27.82
N PHE A 108 -2.80 -0.59 27.01
CA PHE A 108 -1.80 -0.66 25.95
C PHE A 108 -0.44 -1.28 26.33
N PRO A 109 0.15 -1.01 27.51
CA PRO A 109 1.41 -1.65 27.90
C PRO A 109 1.34 -3.18 27.98
N GLU A 110 0.17 -3.74 28.28
CA GLU A 110 -0.03 -5.19 28.31
C GLU A 110 -0.08 -5.75 26.88
N ALA A 111 -0.79 -5.09 25.95
CA ALA A 111 -0.79 -5.47 24.54
C ALA A 111 0.63 -5.47 23.95
N ARG A 112 1.43 -4.44 24.28
CA ARG A 112 2.83 -4.32 23.85
C ARG A 112 3.70 -5.46 24.41
N SER A 113 3.54 -5.79 25.69
CA SER A 113 4.29 -6.87 26.34
C SER A 113 3.96 -8.24 25.75
N ASP A 114 2.71 -8.47 25.37
CA ASP A 114 2.28 -9.73 24.76
C ASP A 114 2.82 -9.85 23.32
N ILE A 115 2.81 -8.76 22.55
CA ILE A 115 3.49 -8.71 21.24
C ILE A 115 4.99 -9.02 21.37
N GLU A 116 5.69 -8.44 22.35
CA GLU A 116 7.12 -8.73 22.58
C GLU A 116 7.39 -10.23 22.83
N ALA A 117 6.45 -10.93 23.47
CA ALA A 117 6.57 -12.37 23.71
C ALA A 117 6.35 -13.22 22.45
N TYR A 118 5.53 -12.74 21.51
CA TYR A 118 5.19 -13.48 20.29
C TYR A 118 6.17 -13.25 19.15
N LEU A 119 6.78 -12.06 19.05
CA LEU A 119 7.63 -11.74 17.91
C LEU A 119 8.93 -12.55 17.89
N ASP A 120 9.21 -13.13 16.73
CA ASP A 120 10.43 -13.85 16.40
C ASP A 120 10.64 -13.74 14.89
N THR A 121 11.88 -13.42 14.51
CA THR A 121 12.43 -13.42 13.14
C THR A 121 12.05 -14.62 12.24
N ARG A 122 11.52 -15.72 12.79
CA ARG A 122 11.11 -16.91 12.01
C ARG A 122 9.61 -17.11 11.85
N ARG A 123 8.79 -16.51 12.73
CA ARG A 123 7.34 -16.77 12.79
C ARG A 123 6.53 -15.50 12.56
N TYR A 124 6.83 -14.46 13.32
CA TYR A 124 6.13 -13.18 13.26
C TYR A 124 7.17 -12.07 13.31
N GLU A 125 7.30 -11.36 12.20
CA GLU A 125 8.28 -10.29 12.04
C GLU A 125 7.76 -8.99 12.63
N TYR A 126 6.44 -8.78 12.55
CA TYR A 126 5.81 -7.55 13.00
C TYR A 126 4.55 -7.79 13.84
N GLY A 127 4.32 -6.90 14.80
CA GLY A 127 3.19 -6.98 15.73
C GLY A 127 2.51 -5.64 15.95
N ILE A 128 1.19 -5.60 15.82
CA ILE A 128 0.35 -4.46 16.20
C ILE A 128 -0.09 -4.64 17.65
N ALA A 129 0.18 -3.67 18.51
CA ALA A 129 -0.38 -3.60 19.85
C ALA A 129 -1.42 -2.47 19.93
N THR A 130 -2.57 -2.72 20.55
CA THR A 130 -3.57 -1.67 20.76
C THR A 130 -4.46 -1.89 21.98
N ASP A 131 -4.98 -0.80 22.54
CA ASP A 131 -6.13 -0.83 23.47
C ASP A 131 -7.32 0.01 22.99
N GLY A 132 -7.32 0.33 21.69
CA GLY A 132 -8.25 1.25 21.04
C GLY A 132 -7.84 2.72 21.13
N PHE A 133 -7.29 3.17 22.27
CA PHE A 133 -6.85 4.57 22.44
C PHE A 133 -5.41 4.77 22.01
N ARG A 134 -4.57 3.76 22.18
CA ARG A 134 -3.18 3.76 21.74
C ARG A 134 -2.93 2.64 20.76
N TRP A 135 -2.06 2.91 19.80
CA TRP A 135 -1.69 1.99 18.73
C TRP A 135 -0.19 2.07 18.51
N GLY A 136 0.45 0.93 18.32
CA GLY A 136 1.88 0.86 18.02
C GLY A 136 2.18 -0.37 17.17
N MET A 137 3.21 -0.27 16.34
CA MET A 137 3.68 -1.40 15.56
C MET A 137 5.15 -1.66 15.83
N TYR A 138 5.49 -2.92 16.05
CA TYR A 138 6.81 -3.31 16.53
C TYR A 138 7.40 -4.46 15.73
N ALA A 139 8.72 -4.56 15.77
CA ALA A 139 9.52 -5.69 15.32
C ALA A 139 10.53 -6.07 16.41
N ILE A 140 11.18 -7.23 16.26
CA ILE A 140 12.32 -7.61 17.08
C ILE A 140 13.60 -7.47 16.26
N GLU A 141 14.52 -6.64 16.76
CA GLU A 141 15.87 -6.54 16.22
C GLU A 141 16.89 -7.14 17.19
N THR A 142 17.89 -7.81 16.64
CA THR A 142 18.99 -8.37 17.43
C THR A 142 20.15 -7.39 17.41
N ASP A 143 20.58 -6.91 18.58
CA ASP A 143 21.76 -6.05 18.67
C ASP A 143 23.07 -6.82 18.40
N ASP A 144 24.19 -6.09 18.29
CA ASP A 144 25.53 -6.67 18.07
C ASP A 144 25.95 -7.71 19.13
N SER A 145 25.28 -7.74 20.29
CA SER A 145 25.53 -8.71 21.36
C SER A 145 24.68 -9.98 21.27
N GLY A 146 23.79 -10.07 20.27
CA GLY A 146 22.87 -11.19 20.09
C GLY A 146 21.60 -11.08 20.93
N ARG A 147 21.30 -9.91 21.51
CA ARG A 147 20.10 -9.70 22.32
C ARG A 147 18.97 -9.14 21.47
N ALA A 148 17.82 -9.81 21.50
CA ALA A 148 16.57 -9.35 20.92
C ALA A 148 16.01 -8.15 21.69
N ASN A 149 15.67 -7.08 20.99
CA ASN A 149 15.04 -5.88 21.51
C ASN A 149 13.81 -5.54 20.66
N LEU A 150 12.73 -5.14 21.32
CA LEU A 150 11.54 -4.62 20.65
C LEU A 150 11.80 -3.21 20.12
N VAL A 151 11.64 -3.02 18.82
CA VAL A 151 11.80 -1.72 18.13
C VAL A 151 10.46 -1.25 17.57
N GLU A 152 10.26 0.05 17.52
CA GLU A 152 9.08 0.68 16.93
C GLU A 152 9.26 0.81 15.41
N VAL A 153 8.36 0.18 14.66
CA VAL A 153 8.28 0.26 13.19
C VAL A 153 7.37 1.41 12.79
N VAL A 154 6.26 1.57 13.51
CA VAL A 154 5.41 2.76 13.46
C VAL A 154 5.37 3.35 14.86
N GLU A 155 5.70 4.64 14.97
CA GLU A 155 5.67 5.39 16.23
C GLU A 155 4.31 5.25 16.91
N GLU A 156 4.32 5.11 18.23
CA GLU A 156 3.10 4.96 19.01
C GLU A 156 2.15 6.16 18.82
N GLN A 157 0.93 5.87 18.38
CA GLN A 157 -0.11 6.86 18.18
C GLN A 157 -1.02 6.91 19.40
N ASN A 158 -1.33 8.11 19.90
CA ASN A 158 -2.17 8.33 21.08
C ASN A 158 -3.43 9.13 20.74
N LEU A 159 -4.58 8.46 20.72
CA LEU A 159 -5.88 9.03 20.44
C LEU A 159 -6.58 9.63 21.68
N THR A 160 -6.01 9.44 22.87
CA THR A 160 -6.60 9.94 24.14
C THR A 160 -7.01 11.41 24.06
N PRO A 161 -6.21 12.33 23.48
CA PRO A 161 -6.63 13.74 23.39
C PRO A 161 -7.88 13.94 22.52
N ALA A 162 -8.00 13.22 21.40
CA ALA A 162 -9.19 13.26 20.56
C ALA A 162 -10.42 12.71 21.30
N VAL A 163 -10.25 11.57 22.00
CA VAL A 163 -11.32 10.95 22.80
C VAL A 163 -11.82 11.90 23.89
N GLN A 164 -10.91 12.50 24.66
CA GLN A 164 -11.24 13.44 25.73
C GLN A 164 -12.00 14.65 25.16
N ARG A 165 -11.55 15.20 24.04
CA ARG A 165 -12.20 16.35 23.40
C ARG A 165 -13.61 16.02 22.92
N ILE A 166 -13.78 14.86 22.26
CA ILE A 166 -15.11 14.37 21.84
C ILE A 166 -16.04 14.15 23.04
N ALA A 167 -15.53 13.56 24.14
CA ALA A 167 -16.32 13.31 25.35
C ALA A 167 -16.76 14.62 26.02
N ARG A 168 -15.86 15.61 26.12
CA ARG A 168 -16.14 16.94 26.68
C ARG A 168 -17.13 17.73 25.83
N ASP A 169 -16.95 17.75 24.50
CA ASP A 169 -17.84 18.44 23.55
C ASP A 169 -19.27 17.86 23.58
N ARG A 170 -19.40 16.60 24.01
CA ARG A 170 -20.67 15.90 24.19
C ARG A 170 -21.21 15.91 25.62
N GLU A 171 -20.56 16.62 26.52
CA GLU A 171 -20.95 16.75 27.93
C GLU A 171 -21.02 15.39 28.68
N LEU A 172 -20.26 14.38 28.22
CA LEU A 172 -20.24 13.04 28.82
C LEU A 172 -19.33 12.95 30.06
N VAL A 173 -18.42 13.92 30.24
CA VAL A 173 -17.41 13.91 31.30
C VAL A 173 -17.27 15.30 31.93
N SER A 174 -16.87 15.33 33.19
CA SER A 174 -16.60 16.55 33.95
C SER A 174 -15.11 16.85 33.96
N TYR A 175 -14.73 18.07 33.58
CA TYR A 175 -13.34 18.49 33.52
C TYR A 175 -13.13 19.83 34.23
N ASN A 176 -12.00 19.97 34.91
CA ASN A 176 -11.60 21.21 35.59
C ASN A 176 -10.29 21.80 35.02
N GLU A 177 -9.62 21.05 34.15
CA GLU A 177 -8.33 21.41 33.56
C GLU A 177 -8.45 21.44 32.04
N GLU A 178 -7.86 22.44 31.40
CA GLU A 178 -7.71 22.48 29.95
C GLU A 178 -6.82 21.33 29.49
N LEU A 179 -7.12 20.75 28.32
CA LEU A 179 -6.26 19.73 27.73
C LEU A 179 -4.87 20.33 27.49
N HIS A 180 -3.83 19.59 27.85
CA HIS A 180 -2.44 20.03 27.71
C HIS A 180 -1.95 20.11 26.26
N THR A 181 -2.76 19.70 25.28
CA THR A 181 -2.45 19.79 23.84
C THR A 181 -3.40 20.76 23.13
N GLU A 182 -2.84 21.59 22.25
CA GLU A 182 -3.60 22.48 21.37
C GLU A 182 -4.13 21.76 20.11
N GLU A 183 -3.82 20.47 19.93
CA GLU A 183 -4.27 19.70 18.76
C GLU A 183 -5.80 19.55 18.71
N THR A 184 -6.35 19.66 17.50
CA THR A 184 -7.77 19.40 17.24
C THR A 184 -8.02 17.90 17.09
N VAL A 185 -9.29 17.49 17.20
CA VAL A 185 -9.70 16.09 16.96
C VAL A 185 -9.22 15.63 15.58
N GLU A 186 -9.45 16.46 14.55
CA GLU A 186 -9.05 16.17 13.17
C GLU A 186 -7.53 16.10 13.01
N GLY A 187 -6.77 16.91 13.77
CA GLY A 187 -5.30 16.86 13.76
C GLY A 187 -4.76 15.54 14.32
N VAL A 188 -5.26 15.12 15.49
CA VAL A 188 -4.87 13.86 16.13
C VAL A 188 -5.25 12.67 15.26
N LEU A 189 -6.51 12.62 14.81
CA LEU A 189 -7.01 11.51 13.99
C LEU A 189 -6.38 11.50 12.59
N GLY A 190 -6.06 12.67 12.03
CA GLY A 190 -5.35 12.80 10.76
C GLY A 190 -3.91 12.27 10.85
N SER A 191 -3.18 12.62 11.92
CA SER A 191 -1.83 12.09 12.16
C SER A 191 -1.84 10.57 12.36
N PHE A 192 -2.78 10.08 13.17
CA PHE A 192 -2.99 8.65 13.37
C PHE A 192 -3.30 7.94 12.06
N TYR A 193 -4.27 8.42 11.30
CA TYR A 193 -4.64 7.82 10.03
C TYR A 193 -3.47 7.81 9.05
N GLN A 194 -2.72 8.91 8.94
CA GLN A 194 -1.55 8.99 8.05
C GLN A 194 -0.48 7.97 8.40
N SER A 195 -0.18 7.80 9.69
CA SER A 195 0.85 6.89 10.18
C SER A 195 0.41 5.43 10.14
N PHE A 196 -0.84 5.16 10.53
CA PHE A 196 -1.30 3.81 10.85
C PHE A 196 -2.26 3.20 9.83
N ASN A 197 -2.67 3.92 8.78
CA ASN A 197 -3.41 3.28 7.68
C ASN A 197 -2.56 2.17 7.04
N HIS A 198 -3.22 1.23 6.37
CA HIS A 198 -2.59 0.08 5.72
C HIS A 198 -1.34 0.42 4.93
N TYR A 199 -1.34 1.55 4.22
CA TYR A 199 -0.18 2.00 3.47
C TYR A 199 0.92 2.64 4.32
N GLY A 200 0.56 3.44 5.33
CA GLY A 200 1.52 4.00 6.27
C GLY A 200 2.31 2.90 6.97
N VAL A 201 1.59 1.90 7.48
CA VAL A 201 2.16 0.68 8.05
C VAL A 201 3.01 -0.08 7.03
N ARG A 202 2.51 -0.34 5.82
CA ARG A 202 3.28 -1.03 4.77
C ARG A 202 4.58 -0.29 4.42
N ARG A 203 4.55 1.04 4.34
CA ARG A 203 5.73 1.87 4.08
C ARG A 203 6.74 1.77 5.22
N SER A 204 6.27 1.78 6.47
CA SER A 204 7.13 1.63 7.64
C SER A 204 7.77 0.25 7.73
N ILE A 205 7.03 -0.79 7.31
CA ILE A 205 7.53 -2.16 7.19
C ILE A 205 8.61 -2.27 6.11
N GLY A 206 8.42 -1.62 4.96
CA GLY A 206 9.17 -1.92 3.74
C GLY A 206 9.96 -0.79 3.09
N GLY A 207 10.31 0.30 3.78
CA GLY A 207 11.29 1.34 3.38
C GLY A 207 11.25 1.94 1.95
N LEU A 208 11.30 3.27 1.78
CA LEU A 208 11.50 3.90 0.44
C LEU A 208 12.81 3.44 -0.23
N THR A 209 13.86 3.21 0.56
CA THR A 209 15.13 2.65 0.08
C THR A 209 14.93 1.24 -0.49
N GLU A 210 14.21 0.38 0.22
CA GLU A 210 13.94 -1.00 -0.21
C GLU A 210 13.05 -1.06 -1.45
N PHE A 211 12.14 -0.10 -1.66
CA PHE A 211 11.42 0.02 -2.94
C PHE A 211 12.38 0.23 -4.13
N TYR A 212 13.38 1.08 -3.95
CA TYR A 212 14.40 1.31 -4.97
C TYR A 212 15.37 0.13 -5.10
N ASP A 213 15.69 -0.56 -4.00
CA ASP A 213 16.48 -1.79 -4.04
C ASP A 213 15.73 -2.90 -4.79
N LEU A 214 14.42 -3.07 -4.53
CA LEU A 214 13.58 -4.02 -5.26
C LEU A 214 13.41 -3.62 -6.73
N TYR A 215 13.29 -2.32 -7.03
CA TYR A 215 13.30 -1.82 -8.40
C TYR A 215 14.60 -2.21 -9.13
N LEU A 216 15.76 -2.02 -8.48
CA LEU A 216 17.06 -2.39 -9.04
C LEU A 216 17.23 -3.90 -9.15
N GLU A 217 16.82 -4.65 -8.15
CA GLU A 217 16.84 -6.10 -8.17
C GLU A 217 15.99 -6.64 -9.33
N THR A 218 14.79 -6.09 -9.53
CA THR A 218 13.88 -6.46 -10.62
C THR A 218 14.52 -6.17 -11.99
N LEU A 219 15.21 -5.04 -12.12
CA LEU A 219 15.81 -4.57 -13.37
C LEU A 219 17.11 -5.31 -13.71
N THR A 220 18.10 -5.22 -12.83
CA THR A 220 19.48 -5.66 -13.06
C THR A 220 19.92 -6.79 -12.15
N GLY A 221 19.15 -7.09 -11.09
CA GLY A 221 19.56 -8.00 -10.03
C GLY A 221 20.57 -7.38 -9.05
N GLU A 222 20.84 -6.07 -9.13
CA GLU A 222 21.83 -5.37 -8.30
C GLU A 222 21.18 -4.66 -7.08
N GLY A 223 20.23 -5.30 -6.40
CA GLY A 223 19.55 -4.73 -5.22
C GLY A 223 19.80 -5.53 -3.95
N ASP A 224 19.71 -4.86 -2.79
CA ASP A 224 19.98 -5.44 -1.47
C ASP A 224 18.81 -6.28 -0.92
N TYR A 225 17.73 -6.42 -1.69
CA TYR A 225 16.52 -7.13 -1.30
C TYR A 225 16.65 -8.67 -1.50
N GLU A 226 17.62 -9.14 -2.32
CA GLU A 226 18.01 -10.55 -2.58
C GLU A 226 16.84 -11.59 -2.62
N SER A 227 15.69 -11.19 -3.17
CA SER A 227 14.44 -11.95 -3.16
C SER A 227 14.05 -12.58 -4.51
N LEU A 228 14.67 -12.16 -5.59
CA LEU A 228 14.32 -12.52 -6.95
C LEU A 228 15.32 -13.54 -7.51
N GLU A 229 14.82 -14.72 -7.88
CA GLU A 229 15.63 -15.77 -8.52
C GLU A 229 16.20 -15.35 -9.88
N SER A 230 15.64 -14.32 -10.51
CA SER A 230 16.02 -13.80 -11.83
C SER A 230 15.61 -12.33 -12.01
N ASN A 231 16.33 -11.59 -12.84
CA ASN A 231 16.03 -10.19 -13.20
C ASN A 231 15.69 -10.02 -14.68
N LEU A 232 15.03 -8.91 -15.03
CA LEU A 232 14.59 -8.63 -16.40
C LEU A 232 15.77 -8.63 -17.38
N VAL A 233 16.84 -7.87 -17.11
CA VAL A 233 17.96 -7.73 -18.07
C VAL A 233 18.59 -9.07 -18.45
N ALA A 234 18.68 -10.01 -17.49
CA ALA A 234 19.23 -11.34 -17.73
C ALA A 234 18.30 -12.22 -18.58
N GLU A 235 17.00 -12.18 -18.32
CA GLU A 235 16.01 -13.12 -18.88
C GLU A 235 15.36 -12.65 -20.19
N LEU A 236 15.56 -11.40 -20.61
CA LEU A 236 14.96 -10.88 -21.84
C LEU A 236 15.34 -11.69 -23.10
N ASP A 237 14.32 -12.03 -23.88
CA ASP A 237 14.46 -12.50 -25.26
C ASP A 237 14.59 -11.28 -26.16
N VAL A 238 15.73 -11.14 -26.84
CA VAL A 238 16.10 -9.92 -27.56
C VAL A 238 16.45 -10.18 -29.02
N PRO A 239 16.30 -9.17 -29.91
CA PRO A 239 16.83 -9.25 -31.27
C PRO A 239 18.36 -9.43 -31.26
N ALA A 240 18.88 -10.11 -32.29
CA ALA A 240 20.26 -10.63 -32.34
C ALA A 240 21.39 -9.60 -32.16
N ASP A 241 21.11 -8.32 -32.39
CA ASP A 241 22.04 -7.19 -32.33
C ASP A 241 21.66 -6.15 -31.26
N ALA A 242 20.77 -6.52 -30.32
CA ALA A 242 20.52 -5.72 -29.12
C ALA A 242 21.79 -5.63 -28.26
N SER A 243 22.19 -4.41 -27.91
CA SER A 243 23.29 -4.19 -26.98
C SER A 243 22.83 -4.41 -25.52
N PRO A 244 23.75 -4.61 -24.56
CA PRO A 244 23.41 -4.64 -23.14
C PRO A 244 22.67 -3.38 -22.66
N ASN A 245 22.99 -2.22 -23.24
CA ASN A 245 22.31 -0.97 -22.92
C ASN A 245 20.89 -0.94 -23.49
N ASP A 246 20.64 -1.58 -24.65
CA ASP A 246 19.27 -1.69 -25.18
C ASP A 246 18.43 -2.65 -24.32
N LYS A 247 19.03 -3.72 -23.77
CA LYS A 247 18.34 -4.58 -22.78
C LYS A 247 17.92 -3.80 -21.55
N LEU A 248 18.87 -3.07 -20.96
CA LEU A 248 18.64 -2.27 -19.76
C LEU A 248 17.58 -1.18 -20.02
N ALA A 249 17.65 -0.52 -21.18
CA ALA A 249 16.67 0.49 -21.56
C ALA A 249 15.28 -0.09 -21.77
N PHE A 250 15.18 -1.27 -22.40
CA PHE A 250 13.91 -1.95 -22.56
C PHE A 250 13.32 -2.37 -21.21
N SER A 251 14.12 -2.97 -20.32
CA SER A 251 13.67 -3.36 -18.97
C SER A 251 13.14 -2.16 -18.20
N ALA A 252 13.85 -1.03 -18.22
CA ALA A 252 13.44 0.15 -17.47
C ALA A 252 12.18 0.79 -18.06
N LEU A 253 12.11 0.90 -19.38
CA LEU A 253 10.93 1.38 -20.10
C LEU A 253 9.71 0.48 -19.87
N LEU A 254 9.89 -0.84 -19.78
CA LEU A 254 8.83 -1.77 -19.46
C LEU A 254 8.29 -1.54 -18.05
N ILE A 255 9.17 -1.39 -17.05
CA ILE A 255 8.76 -1.11 -15.68
C ILE A 255 8.02 0.23 -15.59
N ASP A 256 8.54 1.29 -16.22
CA ASP A 256 7.87 2.59 -16.29
C ASP A 256 6.49 2.48 -16.96
N ARG A 257 6.36 1.74 -18.06
CA ARG A 257 5.06 1.50 -18.70
C ARG A 257 4.08 0.72 -17.83
N LEU A 258 4.55 -0.28 -17.09
CA LEU A 258 3.71 -1.04 -16.17
C LEU A 258 3.29 -0.19 -14.97
N ALA A 259 4.18 0.67 -14.46
CA ALA A 259 3.88 1.64 -13.42
C ALA A 259 2.82 2.65 -13.88
N PHE A 260 2.99 3.20 -15.08
CA PHE A 260 2.00 4.09 -15.68
C PHE A 260 0.68 3.38 -15.96
N LEU A 261 0.72 2.14 -16.45
CA LEU A 261 -0.47 1.33 -16.66
C LEU A 261 -1.23 1.10 -15.35
N LYS A 262 -0.52 0.79 -14.25
CA LYS A 262 -1.11 0.65 -12.92
C LYS A 262 -1.72 1.97 -12.44
N LEU A 263 -1.04 3.09 -12.64
CA LEU A 263 -1.57 4.42 -12.36
C LEU A 263 -2.89 4.68 -13.11
N LEU A 264 -2.96 4.36 -14.40
CA LEU A 264 -4.19 4.53 -15.20
C LEU A 264 -5.34 3.64 -14.73
N ILE A 265 -5.06 2.39 -14.35
CA ILE A 265 -6.04 1.46 -13.79
C ILE A 265 -6.59 2.01 -12.47
N ASP A 266 -5.70 2.43 -11.55
CA ASP A 266 -6.09 2.93 -10.22
C ASP A 266 -6.87 4.24 -10.28
N ARG A 267 -6.60 5.07 -11.31
CA ARG A 267 -7.38 6.29 -11.59
C ARG A 267 -8.69 6.02 -12.32
N GLY A 268 -9.00 4.76 -12.63
CA GLY A 268 -10.23 4.36 -13.31
C GLY A 268 -10.28 4.77 -14.78
N VAL A 269 -9.13 5.10 -15.38
CA VAL A 269 -9.01 5.42 -16.82
C VAL A 269 -9.17 4.15 -17.65
N LEU A 270 -8.63 3.03 -17.17
CA LEU A 270 -8.71 1.72 -17.83
C LEU A 270 -9.64 0.78 -17.06
N LYS A 271 -10.95 0.86 -17.34
CA LYS A 271 -11.98 0.14 -16.58
C LYS A 271 -12.05 -1.35 -16.86
N ASP A 272 -11.78 -1.75 -18.10
CA ASP A 272 -11.87 -3.14 -18.55
C ASP A 272 -10.51 -3.86 -18.58
N VAL A 273 -9.47 -3.21 -18.04
CA VAL A 273 -8.12 -3.76 -17.95
C VAL A 273 -7.84 -4.15 -16.50
N ALA A 274 -7.73 -5.45 -16.25
CA ALA A 274 -7.36 -6.00 -14.95
C ALA A 274 -6.11 -6.89 -15.10
N LEU A 275 -4.93 -6.35 -14.82
CA LEU A 275 -3.65 -7.04 -15.03
C LEU A 275 -3.57 -8.40 -14.32
N HIS A 276 -4.01 -8.45 -13.06
CA HIS A 276 -3.99 -9.67 -12.26
C HIS A 276 -4.83 -10.80 -12.89
N ASP A 277 -6.05 -10.46 -13.32
CA ASP A 277 -6.98 -11.41 -13.92
C ASP A 277 -6.45 -11.93 -15.25
N GLN A 278 -5.93 -11.04 -16.09
CA GLN A 278 -5.37 -11.38 -17.40
C GLN A 278 -4.12 -12.26 -17.27
N TRP A 279 -3.24 -11.94 -16.32
CA TRP A 279 -2.09 -12.80 -16.00
C TRP A 279 -2.53 -14.17 -15.48
N SER A 280 -3.51 -14.20 -14.58
CA SER A 280 -4.06 -15.44 -14.02
C SER A 280 -4.68 -16.33 -15.09
N GLU A 281 -5.45 -15.76 -16.01
CA GLU A 281 -6.03 -16.47 -17.16
C GLU A 281 -4.95 -17.00 -18.10
N HIS A 282 -3.93 -16.20 -18.41
CA HIS A 282 -2.81 -16.62 -19.25
C HIS A 282 -2.07 -17.82 -18.67
N ASN A 283 -1.70 -17.72 -17.39
CA ASN A 283 -0.84 -18.69 -16.71
C ASN A 283 -1.57 -20.00 -16.35
N ARG A 284 -2.88 -19.94 -16.08
CA ARG A 284 -3.72 -21.13 -15.82
C ARG A 284 -4.31 -21.74 -17.09
N GLY A 285 -4.46 -20.94 -18.15
CA GLY A 285 -5.09 -21.33 -19.40
C GLY A 285 -4.16 -22.00 -20.42
N LEU A 286 -4.70 -22.21 -21.62
CA LEU A 286 -3.92 -22.71 -22.77
C LEU A 286 -3.07 -21.62 -23.44
N ASN A 287 -3.28 -20.35 -23.08
CA ASN A 287 -2.62 -19.20 -23.70
C ASN A 287 -1.11 -19.16 -23.45
N ARG A 288 -0.63 -19.68 -22.31
CA ARG A 288 0.80 -19.88 -22.04
C ARG A 288 1.56 -20.74 -23.07
N PHE A 289 0.84 -21.49 -23.91
CA PHE A 289 1.44 -22.29 -24.98
C PHE A 289 1.47 -21.55 -26.34
N GLN A 290 0.86 -20.37 -26.43
CA GLN A 290 0.78 -19.55 -27.65
C GLN A 290 1.87 -18.47 -27.70
N GLY A 291 2.45 -18.14 -26.55
CA GLY A 291 3.51 -17.15 -26.39
C GLY A 291 3.61 -16.72 -24.92
N SER A 292 4.50 -15.79 -24.63
CA SER A 292 4.57 -15.11 -23.33
C SER A 292 3.35 -14.21 -23.09
N PHE A 293 3.06 -13.88 -21.84
CA PHE A 293 2.08 -12.87 -21.47
C PHE A 293 2.42 -11.50 -22.05
N TYR A 294 3.73 -11.18 -22.13
CA TYR A 294 4.18 -9.95 -22.74
C TYR A 294 3.73 -9.86 -24.21
N SER A 295 4.10 -10.85 -25.03
CA SER A 295 3.78 -10.87 -26.46
C SER A 295 2.28 -10.98 -26.75
N GLN A 296 1.54 -11.77 -25.95
CA GLN A 296 0.12 -12.04 -26.21
C GLN A 296 -0.82 -10.94 -25.69
N TYR A 297 -0.44 -10.24 -24.61
CA TYR A 297 -1.33 -9.30 -23.94
C TYR A 297 -0.75 -7.89 -23.83
N LEU A 298 0.42 -7.73 -23.19
CA LEU A 298 0.98 -6.40 -22.91
C LEU A 298 1.41 -5.67 -24.18
N GLN A 299 2.04 -6.36 -25.12
CA GLN A 299 2.50 -5.78 -26.38
C GLN A 299 1.32 -5.23 -27.22
N PRO A 300 0.24 -6.00 -27.49
CA PRO A 300 -0.96 -5.44 -28.12
C PRO A 300 -1.60 -4.28 -27.35
N LEU A 301 -1.67 -4.38 -26.01
CA LEU A 301 -2.22 -3.30 -25.17
C LEU A 301 -1.40 -2.01 -25.31
N PHE A 302 -0.08 -2.09 -25.25
CA PHE A 302 0.81 -0.93 -25.37
C PHE A 302 0.75 -0.33 -26.77
N TYR A 303 1.10 -1.11 -27.79
CA TYR A 303 1.37 -0.53 -29.11
C TYR A 303 0.14 -0.43 -30.00
N ASP A 304 -0.81 -1.35 -29.87
CA ASP A 304 -1.93 -1.46 -30.81
C ASP A 304 -3.24 -0.92 -30.21
N ALA A 305 -3.29 -0.70 -28.88
CA ALA A 305 -4.41 -0.06 -28.20
C ALA A 305 -4.05 1.34 -27.66
N LEU A 306 -3.13 1.44 -26.69
CA LEU A 306 -2.80 2.71 -26.03
C LEU A 306 -2.11 3.70 -26.97
N ALA A 307 -1.19 3.22 -27.83
CA ALA A 307 -0.48 4.05 -28.79
C ALA A 307 -1.18 4.20 -30.16
N THR A 308 -2.37 3.62 -30.35
CA THR A 308 -3.08 3.67 -31.65
C THR A 308 -4.49 4.22 -31.49
N ARG A 309 -4.87 5.19 -32.32
CA ARG A 309 -6.20 5.82 -32.25
C ARG A 309 -7.30 4.81 -32.55
N PRO A 310 -8.49 4.89 -31.90
CA PRO A 310 -9.53 3.87 -32.05
C PRO A 310 -9.97 3.54 -33.49
N HIS A 311 -9.89 4.49 -34.42
CA HIS A 311 -10.26 4.30 -35.83
C HIS A 311 -9.14 3.72 -36.71
N GLU A 312 -7.91 3.65 -36.19
CA GLU A 312 -6.72 3.12 -36.87
C GLU A 312 -6.38 1.71 -36.37
N ARG A 313 -7.05 1.23 -35.32
CA ARG A 313 -6.86 -0.11 -34.75
C ARG A 313 -7.28 -1.19 -35.74
N GLU A 314 -6.51 -2.28 -35.79
CA GLU A 314 -6.80 -3.41 -36.67
C GLU A 314 -8.11 -4.11 -36.28
N GLU A 315 -8.88 -4.60 -37.26
CA GLU A 315 -10.16 -5.30 -37.04
C GLU A 315 -10.02 -6.57 -36.18
N GLY A 316 -8.81 -7.16 -36.12
CA GLY A 316 -8.51 -8.37 -35.34
C GLY A 316 -8.13 -8.12 -33.88
N LEU A 317 -8.03 -6.87 -33.42
CA LEU A 317 -7.69 -6.55 -32.04
C LEU A 317 -8.77 -7.06 -31.07
N SER A 318 -8.34 -7.56 -29.90
CA SER A 318 -9.25 -8.06 -28.88
C SER A 318 -10.33 -7.04 -28.51
N GLN A 319 -11.58 -7.51 -28.35
CA GLN A 319 -12.70 -6.65 -27.95
C GLN A 319 -12.46 -5.99 -26.58
N THR A 320 -11.69 -6.61 -25.70
CA THR A 320 -11.29 -6.04 -24.40
C THR A 320 -10.51 -4.73 -24.55
N PHE A 321 -9.83 -4.51 -25.68
CA PHE A 321 -9.06 -3.28 -25.93
C PHE A 321 -9.84 -2.20 -26.68
N ARG A 322 -11.13 -2.44 -26.96
CA ARG A 322 -11.94 -1.50 -27.74
C ARG A 322 -12.14 -0.17 -27.01
N ASP A 323 -12.39 -0.23 -25.71
CA ASP A 323 -12.69 0.93 -24.87
C ASP A 323 -11.44 1.53 -24.20
N VAL A 324 -10.27 0.96 -24.47
CA VAL A 324 -8.98 1.53 -24.07
C VAL A 324 -8.77 2.88 -24.79
N PRO A 325 -8.43 3.97 -24.08
CA PRO A 325 -8.19 5.27 -24.68
C PRO A 325 -6.88 5.29 -25.50
N PHE A 326 -6.75 6.31 -26.35
CA PHE A 326 -5.49 6.63 -27.00
C PHE A 326 -4.70 7.63 -26.16
N LEU A 327 -3.41 7.38 -26.05
CA LEU A 327 -2.43 8.15 -25.29
C LEU A 327 -1.40 8.75 -26.25
N ASP A 328 -1.30 10.09 -26.26
CA ASP A 328 -0.51 10.86 -27.24
C ASP A 328 0.82 11.37 -26.64
N GLY A 329 1.19 10.93 -25.43
CA GLY A 329 2.46 11.29 -24.78
C GLY A 329 3.67 10.53 -25.28
N GLY A 330 3.46 9.49 -26.11
CA GLY A 330 4.53 8.73 -26.76
C GLY A 330 5.20 7.68 -25.87
N LEU A 331 4.81 7.54 -24.59
CA LEU A 331 5.38 6.52 -23.69
C LEU A 331 5.12 5.10 -24.22
N PHE A 332 3.94 4.89 -24.80
CA PHE A 332 3.52 3.59 -25.35
C PHE A 332 3.92 3.39 -26.82
N GLU A 333 4.58 4.36 -27.46
CA GLU A 333 5.16 4.19 -28.79
C GLU A 333 6.50 3.44 -28.72
N PRO A 334 6.95 2.77 -29.81
CA PRO A 334 8.29 2.20 -29.85
C PRO A 334 9.38 3.28 -29.76
N LEU A 335 10.16 3.28 -28.68
CA LEU A 335 11.26 4.22 -28.42
C LEU A 335 12.64 3.61 -28.75
N LEU A 336 12.71 2.28 -28.79
CA LEU A 336 13.93 1.51 -29.03
C LEU A 336 13.95 0.87 -30.44
N PRO A 337 15.13 0.63 -31.03
CA PRO A 337 15.26 0.00 -32.33
C PRO A 337 14.69 -1.43 -32.32
N ARG A 338 13.70 -1.69 -33.19
CA ARG A 338 12.96 -2.96 -33.23
C ARG A 338 12.44 -3.42 -31.86
N GLU A 339 11.96 -2.48 -31.06
CA GLU A 339 11.39 -2.77 -29.75
C GLU A 339 10.31 -3.87 -29.78
N ARG A 340 9.47 -3.88 -30.83
CA ARG A 340 8.45 -4.92 -31.04
C ARG A 340 9.00 -6.36 -31.21
N ALA A 341 10.30 -6.54 -31.38
CA ALA A 341 10.95 -7.85 -31.48
C ALA A 341 11.51 -8.36 -30.14
N TYR A 342 11.38 -7.57 -29.06
CA TYR A 342 11.70 -8.00 -27.70
C TYR A 342 10.56 -8.84 -27.15
N ASP A 343 10.89 -9.79 -26.29
CA ASP A 343 9.92 -10.55 -25.52
C ASP A 343 10.39 -10.75 -24.07
N VAL A 344 9.44 -10.96 -23.17
CA VAL A 344 9.70 -11.23 -21.75
C VAL A 344 9.14 -12.60 -21.41
N PRO A 345 9.99 -13.59 -21.10
CA PRO A 345 9.52 -14.89 -20.67
C PRO A 345 8.64 -14.80 -19.44
N ASP A 346 7.61 -15.66 -19.37
CA ASP A 346 6.65 -15.68 -18.25
C ASP A 346 7.33 -15.93 -16.89
N ALA A 347 8.46 -16.64 -16.90
CA ALA A 347 9.27 -16.86 -15.69
C ALA A 347 9.80 -15.55 -15.10
N ALA A 348 10.21 -14.60 -15.94
CA ALA A 348 10.67 -13.27 -15.53
C ALA A 348 9.53 -12.28 -15.32
N MET A 349 8.44 -12.39 -16.09
CA MET A 349 7.26 -11.52 -15.94
C MET A 349 6.51 -11.78 -14.62
N LYS A 350 6.44 -13.03 -14.18
CA LYS A 350 5.73 -13.41 -12.95
C LYS A 350 6.20 -12.63 -11.70
N PRO A 351 7.49 -12.61 -11.34
CA PRO A 351 7.95 -11.86 -10.17
C PRO A 351 7.75 -10.35 -10.34
N VAL A 352 7.94 -9.81 -11.55
CA VAL A 352 7.70 -8.38 -11.82
C VAL A 352 6.27 -8.00 -11.49
N LEU A 353 5.29 -8.75 -12.01
CA LEU A 353 3.88 -8.48 -11.74
C LEU A 353 3.52 -8.70 -10.28
N ALA A 354 3.86 -9.85 -9.70
CA ALA A 354 3.42 -10.20 -8.36
C ALA A 354 4.13 -9.42 -7.24
N ARG A 355 5.45 -9.21 -7.35
CA ARG A 355 6.26 -8.58 -6.29
C ARG A 355 6.37 -7.08 -6.48
N PHE A 356 6.64 -6.60 -7.69
CA PHE A 356 6.88 -5.18 -7.91
C PHE A 356 5.58 -4.43 -8.25
N ILE A 357 4.80 -4.87 -9.23
CA ILE A 357 3.59 -4.15 -9.67
C ILE A 357 2.43 -4.28 -8.68
N GLU A 358 2.14 -5.51 -8.24
CA GLU A 358 1.05 -5.80 -7.31
C GLU A 358 1.49 -5.57 -5.86
N GLY A 359 2.66 -6.08 -5.49
CA GLY A 359 3.24 -5.84 -4.17
C GLY A 359 3.40 -4.34 -3.93
N GLU A 360 4.23 -3.64 -4.69
CA GLU A 360 4.51 -2.23 -4.42
C GLU A 360 3.52 -1.23 -5.05
N GLY A 361 2.35 -1.69 -5.48
CA GLY A 361 1.44 -0.93 -6.34
C GLY A 361 1.13 0.50 -5.90
N ARG A 362 0.96 0.78 -4.59
CA ARG A 362 0.69 2.15 -4.11
C ARG A 362 1.93 3.05 -4.08
N THR A 363 3.09 2.52 -3.68
CA THR A 363 4.38 3.24 -3.75
C THR A 363 4.73 3.49 -5.21
N LEU A 364 4.65 2.45 -6.04
CA LEU A 364 4.82 2.51 -7.48
C LEU A 364 3.96 3.60 -8.11
N VAL A 365 2.68 3.70 -7.77
CA VAL A 365 1.75 4.73 -8.30
C VAL A 365 2.12 6.14 -7.82
N ASN A 366 2.58 6.30 -6.58
CA ASN A 366 3.00 7.60 -6.06
C ASN A 366 4.29 8.09 -6.73
N GLU A 367 5.27 7.20 -6.88
CA GLU A 367 6.52 7.50 -7.59
C GLU A 367 6.22 7.75 -9.08
N ALA A 368 5.41 6.91 -9.71
CA ALA A 368 4.95 7.07 -11.08
C ALA A 368 4.24 8.42 -11.33
N ALA A 369 3.47 8.92 -10.38
CA ALA A 369 2.82 10.23 -10.48
C ALA A 369 3.80 11.42 -10.32
N SER A 370 4.98 11.16 -9.75
CA SER A 370 6.01 12.17 -9.50
C SER A 370 7.04 12.29 -10.64
N GLY A 371 6.98 11.40 -11.63
CA GLY A 371 7.90 11.32 -12.77
C GLY A 371 8.25 9.88 -13.14
N SER A 372 9.25 9.70 -14.01
CA SER A 372 9.79 8.37 -14.31
C SER A 372 10.52 7.80 -13.09
N LEU A 373 10.36 6.50 -12.82
CA LEU A 373 11.02 5.81 -11.69
C LEU A 373 12.55 5.91 -11.80
N LEU A 374 13.08 5.88 -13.02
CA LEU A 374 14.51 6.09 -13.28
C LEU A 374 14.97 7.47 -12.80
N GLU A 375 14.24 8.54 -13.11
CA GLU A 375 14.63 9.89 -12.71
C GLU A 375 14.57 10.03 -11.19
N ILE A 376 13.50 9.53 -10.57
CA ILE A 376 13.31 9.68 -9.13
C ILE A 376 14.35 8.86 -8.37
N SER A 377 14.60 7.60 -8.74
CA SER A 377 15.63 6.76 -8.11
C SER A 377 17.02 7.42 -8.08
N THR A 378 17.42 8.12 -9.15
CA THR A 378 18.71 8.82 -9.18
C THR A 378 18.81 10.00 -8.22
N LYS A 379 17.68 10.61 -7.83
CA LYS A 379 17.63 11.75 -6.89
C LYS A 379 17.81 11.32 -5.43
N TYR A 380 17.55 10.05 -5.11
CA TYR A 380 17.56 9.52 -3.74
C TYR A 380 18.87 8.79 -3.35
N GLU A 381 19.93 8.94 -4.16
CA GLU A 381 21.31 8.41 -3.98
C GLU A 381 21.51 6.92 -4.35
N ASN A 382 22.66 6.64 -5.01
CA ASN A 382 23.27 5.32 -5.34
C ASN A 382 22.84 4.54 -6.59
N CYS A 383 22.13 5.12 -7.55
CA CYS A 383 21.76 4.40 -8.78
C CYS A 383 22.59 4.81 -10.02
N ASP A 384 23.57 3.99 -10.42
CA ASP A 384 24.39 4.21 -11.65
C ASP A 384 23.68 3.76 -12.95
N VAL A 385 22.43 3.27 -12.84
CA VAL A 385 21.66 2.72 -13.97
C VAL A 385 21.43 3.77 -15.06
N ALA A 386 21.16 5.02 -14.70
CA ALA A 386 21.02 6.12 -15.66
C ALA A 386 22.32 6.41 -16.40
N ALA A 387 23.47 6.36 -15.72
CA ALA A 387 24.78 6.56 -16.33
C ALA A 387 25.15 5.43 -17.31
N ARG A 388 24.60 4.23 -17.10
CA ARG A 388 24.73 3.08 -18.02
C ARG A 388 23.86 3.20 -19.27
N MET A 389 22.92 4.15 -19.35
CA MET A 389 22.01 4.35 -20.49
C MET A 389 21.99 5.77 -21.13
N PRO A 390 23.15 6.40 -21.45
CA PRO A 390 23.17 7.82 -21.81
C PRO A 390 22.34 8.21 -23.04
N SER A 391 22.19 7.32 -24.02
CA SER A 391 21.48 7.61 -25.28
C SER A 391 19.97 7.41 -25.21
N ARG A 392 19.46 6.72 -24.18
CA ARG A 392 18.04 6.37 -24.03
C ARG A 392 17.39 7.03 -22.82
N TYR A 393 18.20 7.42 -21.84
CA TYR A 393 17.73 8.01 -20.58
C TYR A 393 16.79 9.19 -20.80
N SER A 394 17.22 10.24 -21.51
CA SER A 394 16.38 11.43 -21.71
C SER A 394 15.11 11.11 -22.50
N THR A 395 15.19 10.23 -23.50
CA THR A 395 14.02 9.84 -24.31
C THR A 395 12.94 9.15 -23.47
N ILE A 396 13.33 8.25 -22.55
CA ILE A 396 12.37 7.56 -21.67
C ILE A 396 11.73 8.56 -20.70
N VAL A 397 12.55 9.39 -20.04
CA VAL A 397 12.07 10.41 -19.09
C VAL A 397 11.15 11.44 -19.77
N ASP A 398 11.51 11.91 -20.96
CA ASP A 398 10.73 12.87 -21.73
C ASP A 398 9.37 12.28 -22.15
N ALA A 399 9.35 11.05 -22.66
CA ALA A 399 8.12 10.38 -23.07
C ALA A 399 7.18 10.13 -21.88
N TYR A 400 7.72 9.69 -20.76
CA TYR A 400 6.95 9.48 -19.53
C TYR A 400 6.33 10.79 -19.00
N THR A 401 7.13 11.85 -18.97
CA THR A 401 6.69 13.19 -18.54
C THR A 401 5.63 13.75 -19.49
N ALA A 402 5.81 13.60 -20.79
CA ALA A 402 4.84 14.00 -21.79
C ALA A 402 3.50 13.27 -21.63
N GLU A 403 3.54 11.95 -21.35
CA GLU A 403 2.34 11.14 -21.10
C GLU A 403 1.59 11.58 -19.84
N THR A 404 2.29 11.84 -18.74
CA THR A 404 1.70 12.37 -17.52
C THR A 404 0.97 13.69 -17.78
N ASN A 405 1.66 14.63 -18.42
CA ASN A 405 1.08 15.93 -18.77
C ASN A 405 -0.13 15.82 -19.70
N TYR A 406 -0.08 14.90 -20.68
CA TYR A 406 -1.19 14.66 -21.59
C TYR A 406 -2.43 14.17 -20.83
N VAL A 407 -2.28 13.15 -19.99
CA VAL A 407 -3.38 12.59 -19.20
C VAL A 407 -3.98 13.64 -18.27
N GLU A 408 -3.16 14.42 -17.57
CA GLU A 408 -3.63 15.51 -16.72
C GLU A 408 -4.41 16.57 -17.52
N SER A 409 -3.92 16.95 -18.69
CA SER A 409 -4.57 17.92 -19.55
C SER A 409 -5.95 17.45 -20.06
N GLU A 410 -6.10 16.17 -20.37
CA GLU A 410 -7.37 15.60 -20.83
C GLU A 410 -8.38 15.46 -19.67
N ILE A 411 -7.91 15.19 -18.45
CA ILE A 411 -8.75 15.24 -17.23
C ILE A 411 -9.24 16.67 -17.01
N GLU A 412 -8.35 17.67 -17.02
CA GLU A 412 -8.73 19.07 -16.84
C GLU A 412 -9.74 19.53 -17.90
N ARG A 413 -9.49 19.19 -19.17
CA ARG A 413 -10.39 19.53 -20.28
C ARG A 413 -11.78 18.92 -20.08
N THR A 414 -11.84 17.66 -19.65
CA THR A 414 -13.08 16.97 -19.35
C THR A 414 -13.84 17.67 -18.23
N LEU A 415 -13.17 18.04 -17.13
CA LEU A 415 -13.78 18.77 -16.01
C LEU A 415 -14.30 20.16 -16.42
N ARG A 416 -13.55 20.92 -17.25
CA ARG A 416 -14.00 22.23 -17.76
C ARG A 416 -15.23 22.12 -18.67
N SER A 417 -15.32 21.08 -19.50
CA SER A 417 -16.49 20.86 -20.37
C SER A 417 -17.79 20.62 -19.59
N PHE A 418 -17.69 20.00 -18.40
CA PHE A 418 -18.82 19.82 -17.48
C PHE A 418 -19.21 21.12 -16.76
N ALA A 419 -18.26 22.03 -16.53
CA ALA A 419 -18.52 23.33 -15.90
C ALA A 419 -19.16 24.33 -16.87
N GLU A 420 -18.82 24.29 -18.16
CA GLU A 420 -19.39 25.16 -19.20
C GLU A 420 -20.77 24.71 -19.70
N SER A 421 -21.18 23.47 -19.38
CA SER A 421 -22.48 22.90 -19.74
C SER A 421 -23.57 23.10 -18.67
N ARG A 422 -23.33 23.94 -17.66
CA ARG A 422 -24.30 24.31 -16.60
C ARG A 422 -24.85 25.72 -16.74
#